data_AF-A0A9D7H523-F1
#
_entry.id   AF-A0A9D7H523-F1
#
_cell.length_a   1.000
_cell.length_b   1.000
_cell.length_c   1.000
_cell.angle_alpha   90.00
_cell.angle_beta   90.00
_cell.angle_gamma   90.00
#
_symmetry.space_group_name_H-M   'P 1'
#
loop_
_entity.id
_entity.type
_entity.pdbx_description
1 polymer ?
#
loop_
_entity_poly.entity_id
_entity_poly.type
_entity_poly.pdbx_seq_one_letter_code
_entity_poly.pdbx_strand_id
1 'polypeptide(L)'
;MKKFAAALALGAALVAGPAFADTMSNTYGNTIVVTYPNGGQALYFFNADGTFTGTAPGGSTMAGRYTAEGDQLCLIPPSGQAPQCTTIATDKSVGDTWTQSATDGSEISVELRAGREVHSH
;
A
#
# COMPACT_ATOMS: atom_id res chain seq x y z
N MET A 1 -10.21 -58.76 -19.54
CA MET A 1 -10.00 -58.64 -18.07
C MET A 1 -8.71 -57.88 -17.82
N LYS A 2 -8.69 -57.03 -16.77
CA LYS A 2 -7.61 -56.11 -16.32
C LYS A 2 -7.32 -54.89 -17.22
N LYS A 3 -7.18 -53.64 -16.77
CA LYS A 3 -7.77 -52.77 -15.71
C LYS A 3 -6.85 -51.52 -15.68
N PHE A 4 -7.43 -50.31 -15.79
CA PHE A 4 -7.07 -49.02 -15.14
C PHE A 4 -5.61 -48.47 -15.29
N ALA A 5 -5.28 -47.18 -15.36
CA ALA A 5 -5.99 -45.89 -15.27
C ALA A 5 -5.00 -44.72 -15.54
N ALA A 6 -5.58 -43.52 -15.75
CA ALA A 6 -5.17 -42.16 -15.37
C ALA A 6 -3.80 -41.60 -15.83
N ALA A 7 -3.73 -40.53 -16.63
CA ALA A 7 -4.10 -39.12 -16.38
C ALA A 7 -3.18 -38.39 -15.37
N LEU A 8 -2.39 -37.43 -15.87
CA LEU A 8 -1.61 -36.40 -15.16
C LEU A 8 -1.94 -35.06 -15.85
N ALA A 9 -2.83 -34.24 -15.27
CA ALA A 9 -2.55 -33.07 -14.42
C ALA A 9 -2.01 -31.85 -15.22
N LEU A 10 -2.89 -30.91 -15.61
CA LEU A 10 -3.12 -29.59 -14.97
C LEU A 10 -1.85 -28.75 -14.69
N GLY A 11 -1.75 -27.61 -15.38
CA GLY A 11 -0.86 -26.51 -15.03
C GLY A 11 -1.33 -25.23 -15.71
N ALA A 12 -2.07 -24.41 -14.98
CA ALA A 12 -2.68 -23.17 -15.44
C ALA A 12 -1.64 -22.20 -16.02
N ALA A 13 -1.89 -21.68 -17.22
CA ALA A 13 -1.21 -20.49 -17.70
C ALA A 13 -1.59 -19.33 -16.79
N LEU A 14 -0.64 -18.90 -15.96
CA LEU A 14 -0.74 -17.69 -15.16
C LEU A 14 -0.97 -16.52 -16.10
N VAL A 15 -2.17 -15.97 -16.08
CA VAL A 15 -2.45 -14.66 -16.66
C VAL A 15 -1.75 -13.66 -15.75
N ALA A 16 -0.53 -13.27 -16.11
CA ALA A 16 0.11 -12.10 -15.55
C ALA A 16 -0.70 -10.89 -16.01
N GLY A 17 -1.66 -10.48 -15.17
CA GLY A 17 -2.36 -9.21 -15.33
C GLY A 17 -1.35 -8.04 -15.30
N PRO A 18 -1.72 -6.90 -15.90
CA PRO A 18 -0.75 -5.85 -16.20
C PRO A 18 -0.18 -5.24 -14.90
N ALA A 19 1.15 -5.14 -14.87
CA ALA A 19 1.99 -4.61 -13.80
C ALA A 19 1.87 -3.08 -13.69
N PHE A 20 0.68 -2.58 -13.32
CA PHE A 20 0.44 -1.15 -13.08
C PHE A 20 -0.14 -0.87 -11.68
N ALA A 21 -0.27 -1.92 -10.86
CA ALA A 21 -0.56 -1.84 -9.43
C ALA A 21 0.74 -1.85 -8.59
N ASP A 22 1.87 -1.51 -9.18
CA ASP A 22 3.20 -1.86 -8.67
C ASP A 22 3.51 -1.18 -7.33
N THR A 23 3.36 0.14 -7.23
CA THR A 23 3.63 0.83 -5.94
C THR A 23 2.73 0.29 -4.83
N MET A 24 1.41 0.22 -5.05
CA MET A 24 0.47 -0.20 -4.00
C MET A 24 0.64 -1.66 -3.62
N SER A 25 0.83 -2.56 -4.58
CA SER A 25 1.12 -3.96 -4.28
C SER A 25 2.44 -4.12 -3.53
N ASN A 26 3.46 -3.32 -3.87
CA ASN A 26 4.73 -3.29 -3.15
C ASN A 26 4.61 -2.75 -1.72
N THR A 27 3.54 -2.01 -1.38
CA THR A 27 3.30 -1.60 0.02
C THR A 27 2.82 -2.75 0.91
N TYR A 28 2.30 -3.84 0.34
CA TYR A 28 1.74 -4.93 1.14
C TYR A 28 2.83 -5.68 1.90
N GLY A 29 2.69 -5.71 3.24
CA GLY A 29 3.71 -6.28 4.12
C GLY A 29 4.90 -5.36 4.41
N ASN A 30 4.90 -4.15 3.83
CA ASN A 30 5.94 -3.13 3.97
C ASN A 30 5.36 -1.88 4.64
N THR A 31 6.21 -0.88 4.87
CA THR A 31 5.86 0.38 5.54
C THR A 31 6.01 1.55 4.58
N ILE A 32 4.97 2.38 4.45
CA ILE A 32 5.10 3.70 3.84
C ILE A 32 5.44 4.69 4.95
N VAL A 33 6.59 5.36 4.83
CA VAL A 33 7.00 6.42 5.76
C VAL A 33 6.89 7.75 5.04
N VAL A 34 6.04 8.63 5.55
CA VAL A 34 5.86 10.00 5.06
C VAL A 34 6.57 10.94 6.01
N THR A 35 7.58 11.65 5.53
CA THR A 35 8.28 12.70 6.28
C THR A 35 7.77 14.07 5.83
N TYR A 36 7.21 14.82 6.78
CA TYR A 36 6.73 16.19 6.57
C TYR A 36 7.87 17.21 6.63
N PRO A 37 7.71 18.44 6.10
CA PRO A 37 8.72 19.49 6.16
C PRO A 37 9.22 19.84 7.56
N ASN A 38 8.37 19.65 8.58
CA ASN A 38 8.72 19.89 9.98
C ASN A 38 9.53 18.74 10.61
N GLY A 39 9.87 17.70 9.85
CA GLY A 39 10.59 16.51 10.30
C GLY A 39 9.71 15.45 10.98
N GLY A 40 8.41 15.70 11.17
CA GLY A 40 7.47 14.70 11.67
C GLY A 40 7.30 13.56 10.67
N GLN A 41 7.10 12.34 11.17
CA GLN A 41 6.87 11.17 10.34
C GLN A 41 5.49 10.57 10.61
N ALA A 42 4.77 10.26 9.54
CA ALA A 42 3.63 9.37 9.56
C ALA A 42 4.00 8.03 8.94
N LEU A 43 3.49 6.94 9.51
CA LEU A 43 3.69 5.60 9.00
C LEU A 43 2.35 5.04 8.52
N TYR A 44 2.32 4.41 7.36
CA TYR A 44 1.13 3.76 6.83
C TYR A 44 1.42 2.32 6.43
N PHE A 45 0.47 1.44 6.74
CA PHE A 45 0.47 0.03 6.38
C PHE A 45 -0.80 -0.28 5.62
N PHE A 46 -0.66 -0.67 4.35
CA PHE A 46 -1.77 -1.05 3.50
C PHE A 46 -1.86 -2.57 3.37
N ASN A 47 -3.08 -3.08 3.27
CA ASN A 47 -3.39 -4.50 3.14
C ASN A 47 -4.16 -4.76 1.84
N ALA A 48 -3.86 -5.86 1.16
CA ALA A 48 -4.53 -6.26 -0.08
C ALA A 48 -6.07 -6.41 0.03
N ASP A 49 -6.63 -6.52 1.25
CA ASP A 49 -8.07 -6.55 1.50
C ASP A 49 -8.74 -5.15 1.51
N GLY A 50 -7.97 -4.10 1.21
CA GLY A 50 -8.43 -2.72 1.19
C GLY A 50 -8.53 -2.08 2.58
N THR A 51 -7.85 -2.62 3.58
CA THR A 51 -7.72 -2.00 4.91
C THR A 51 -6.35 -1.36 5.09
N PHE A 52 -6.27 -0.33 5.93
CA PHE A 52 -5.00 0.27 6.30
C PHE A 52 -4.95 0.64 7.78
N THR A 53 -3.74 0.75 8.30
CA THR A 53 -3.44 1.39 9.58
C THR A 53 -2.42 2.49 9.36
N GLY A 54 -2.56 3.59 10.09
CA GLY A 54 -1.65 4.71 10.08
C GLY A 54 -1.19 5.08 11.48
N THR A 55 0.01 5.62 11.62
CA THR A 55 0.52 6.24 12.84
C THR A 55 0.90 7.67 12.49
N ALA A 56 0.27 8.65 13.15
CA ALA A 56 0.57 10.06 12.96
C ALA A 56 1.88 10.46 13.66
N PRO A 57 2.47 11.61 13.30
CA PRO A 57 3.56 12.19 14.09
C PRO A 57 3.11 12.34 15.55
N GLY A 58 3.89 11.77 16.48
CA GLY A 58 3.54 11.73 17.91
C GLY A 58 2.87 10.43 18.38
N GLY A 59 2.65 9.45 17.50
CA GLY A 59 2.31 8.08 17.88
C GLY A 59 0.82 7.73 17.90
N SER A 60 -0.06 8.69 17.66
CA SER A 60 -1.51 8.41 17.56
C SER A 60 -1.81 7.53 16.35
N THR A 61 -2.51 6.42 16.56
CA THR A 61 -2.85 5.46 15.51
C THR A 61 -4.24 5.70 14.92
N MET A 62 -4.41 5.39 13.63
CA MET A 62 -5.67 5.39 12.91
C MET A 62 -5.82 4.12 12.08
N ALA A 63 -7.05 3.71 11.79
CA ALA A 63 -7.35 2.59 10.91
C ALA A 63 -8.57 2.88 10.05
N GLY A 64 -8.62 2.32 8.86
CA GLY A 64 -9.71 2.57 7.93
C GLY A 64 -9.68 1.67 6.69
N ARG A 65 -10.46 2.07 5.69
CA ARG A 65 -10.48 1.44 4.37
C ARG A 65 -9.81 2.34 3.35
N TYR A 66 -9.29 1.77 2.28
CA TYR A 66 -8.77 2.54 1.16
C TYR A 66 -9.18 1.91 -0.16
N THR A 67 -9.16 2.74 -1.21
CA THR A 67 -9.18 2.29 -2.61
C THR A 67 -7.98 2.86 -3.33
N ALA A 68 -7.43 2.12 -4.27
CA ALA A 68 -6.35 2.58 -5.11
C ALA A 68 -6.60 2.17 -6.56
N GLU A 69 -6.61 3.15 -7.46
CA GLU A 69 -6.84 2.96 -8.89
C GLU A 69 -5.86 3.84 -9.67
N GLY A 70 -4.99 3.22 -10.47
CA GLY A 70 -3.93 3.93 -11.18
C GLY A 70 -2.99 4.66 -10.22
N ASP A 71 -2.84 5.95 -10.41
CA ASP A 71 -2.05 6.87 -9.58
C ASP A 71 -2.87 7.51 -8.46
N GLN A 72 -4.10 7.06 -8.20
CA GLN A 72 -4.96 7.67 -7.19
C GLN A 72 -5.19 6.74 -5.99
N LEU A 73 -4.85 7.22 -4.79
CA LEU A 73 -5.12 6.57 -3.51
C LEU A 73 -6.17 7.37 -2.74
N CYS A 74 -7.26 6.72 -2.32
CA CYS A 74 -8.30 7.33 -1.51
C CYS A 74 -8.42 6.63 -0.15
N LEU A 75 -8.23 7.39 0.93
CA LEU A 75 -8.49 6.92 2.29
C LEU A 75 -9.95 7.20 2.66
N ILE A 76 -10.63 6.18 3.15
CA ILE A 76 -12.06 6.22 3.48
C ILE A 76 -12.20 6.23 5.01
N PRO A 77 -12.59 7.37 5.61
CA PRO A 77 -12.82 7.46 7.04
C PRO A 77 -14.03 6.60 7.46
N PRO A 78 -14.00 5.97 8.65
CA PRO A 78 -15.13 5.17 9.16
C PRO A 78 -16.35 6.02 9.53
N SER A 79 -16.20 7.35 9.62
CA SER A 79 -17.22 8.31 10.04
C SER A 79 -18.27 8.64 8.98
N GLY A 80 -18.18 8.07 7.77
CA GLY A 80 -19.07 8.38 6.65
C GLY A 80 -18.75 9.71 5.95
N GLN A 81 -17.63 10.34 6.29
CA GLN A 81 -17.10 11.51 5.58
C GLN A 81 -16.60 11.12 4.18
N ALA A 82 -16.53 12.11 3.29
CA ALA A 82 -16.03 11.91 1.93
C ALA A 82 -14.60 11.32 1.94
N PRO A 83 -14.28 10.37 1.05
CA PRO A 83 -12.93 9.85 0.90
C PRO A 83 -11.93 10.98 0.63
N GLN A 84 -10.75 10.89 1.24
CA GLN A 84 -9.65 11.82 1.01
C GLN A 84 -8.70 11.18 0.01
N CYS A 85 -8.67 11.72 -1.20
CA CYS A 85 -7.88 11.19 -2.31
C CYS A 85 -6.60 12.00 -2.53
N THR A 86 -5.52 11.30 -2.86
CA THR A 86 -4.23 11.87 -3.22
C THR A 86 -3.64 11.13 -4.40
N THR A 87 -2.95 11.87 -5.27
CA THR A 87 -2.14 11.27 -6.34
C THR A 87 -0.87 10.71 -5.72
N ILE A 88 -0.57 9.45 -6.00
CA ILE A 88 0.62 8.74 -5.54
C ILE A 88 1.60 8.50 -6.67
N ALA A 89 2.89 8.43 -6.36
CA ALA A 89 3.88 8.05 -7.36
C ALA A 89 3.71 6.58 -7.80
N THR A 90 3.76 6.35 -9.11
CA THR A 90 3.78 5.00 -9.69
C THR A 90 5.20 4.44 -9.75
N ASP A 91 5.29 3.13 -9.99
CA ASP A 91 6.55 2.42 -10.26
C ASP A 91 7.57 2.53 -9.12
N LYS A 92 7.11 2.51 -7.86
CA LYS A 92 7.96 2.50 -6.66
C LYS A 92 8.10 1.11 -6.07
N SER A 93 9.32 0.79 -5.70
CA SER A 93 9.75 -0.46 -5.10
C SER A 93 10.19 -0.28 -3.66
N VAL A 94 10.27 -1.39 -2.93
CA VAL A 94 10.82 -1.39 -1.57
C VAL A 94 12.27 -0.94 -1.60
N GLY A 95 12.60 0.03 -0.75
CA GLY A 95 13.88 0.72 -0.70
C GLY A 95 13.88 2.08 -1.41
N ASP A 96 12.84 2.40 -2.18
CA ASP A 96 12.76 3.69 -2.85
C ASP A 96 12.39 4.82 -1.89
N THR A 97 12.97 5.99 -2.14
CA THR A 97 12.58 7.27 -1.54
C THR A 97 12.32 8.28 -2.65
N TRP A 98 11.22 9.01 -2.55
CA TRP A 98 10.84 10.04 -3.52
C TRP A 98 10.16 11.23 -2.85
N THR A 99 9.93 12.26 -3.65
CA THR A 99 9.23 13.48 -3.25
C THR A 99 7.83 13.49 -3.87
N GLN A 100 6.83 13.95 -3.13
CA GLN A 100 5.43 14.02 -3.57
C GLN A 100 4.73 15.25 -2.98
N SER A 101 3.69 15.76 -3.65
CA SER A 101 2.80 16.76 -3.09
C SER A 101 1.70 16.10 -2.25
N ALA A 102 1.55 16.54 -1.00
CA ALA A 102 0.42 16.17 -0.14
C ALA A 102 -0.88 16.86 -0.59
N THR A 103 -2.00 16.47 0.01
CA THR A 103 -3.33 17.02 -0.32
C THR A 103 -3.47 18.51 -0.02
N ASP A 104 -2.67 19.04 0.90
CA ASP A 104 -2.60 20.47 1.24
C ASP A 104 -1.61 21.26 0.36
N GLY A 105 -0.98 20.61 -0.63
CA GLY A 105 0.01 21.20 -1.53
C GLY A 105 1.42 21.26 -0.95
N SER A 106 1.64 20.83 0.29
CA SER A 106 2.98 20.74 0.86
C SER A 106 3.80 19.64 0.18
N GLU A 107 5.11 19.86 0.08
CA GLU A 107 6.04 18.84 -0.42
C GLU A 107 6.45 17.90 0.72
N ILE A 108 6.26 16.60 0.51
CA ILE A 108 6.59 15.54 1.47
C ILE A 108 7.62 14.59 0.87
N SER A 109 8.45 13.98 1.72
CA SER A 109 9.28 12.85 1.33
C SER A 109 8.58 11.55 1.70
N VAL A 110 8.53 10.61 0.77
CA VAL A 110 7.91 9.30 0.95
C VAL A 110 8.96 8.22 0.73
N GLU A 111 9.03 7.27 1.66
CA GLU A 111 9.88 6.10 1.59
C GLU A 111 9.02 4.84 1.65
N LEU A 112 9.29 3.86 0.79
CA LEU A 112 8.73 2.52 0.91
C LEU A 112 9.74 1.60 1.58
N ARG A 113 9.62 1.41 2.88
CA ARG A 113 10.56 0.65 3.71
C ARG A 113 10.15 -0.80 3.85
N ALA A 114 11.13 -1.71 3.84
CA ALA A 114 10.91 -3.15 3.97
C ALA A 114 10.33 -3.53 5.34
N GLY A 115 9.37 -4.46 5.34
CA GLY A 115 8.77 -5.03 6.55
C GLY A 115 7.76 -4.10 7.24
N ARG A 116 7.08 -4.62 8.26
CA ARG A 116 6.19 -3.82 9.10
C ARG A 116 6.94 -3.30 10.33
N GLU A 117 7.07 -1.99 10.43
CA GLU A 117 7.47 -1.35 11.68
C GLU A 117 6.32 -1.39 12.70
N VAL A 118 6.12 -2.55 13.32
CA VAL A 118 5.43 -2.61 14.60
C VAL A 118 6.35 -1.93 15.61
N HIS A 119 6.02 -0.70 16.03
CA HIS A 119 6.65 -0.08 17.18
C HIS A 119 6.53 -1.06 18.34
N SER A 120 7.63 -1.77 18.61
CA SER A 120 7.74 -2.65 19.76
C SER A 120 7.90 -1.72 20.96
N HIS A 121 6.91 -1.77 21.85
CA HIS A 121 6.91 -1.05 23.12
C HIS A 121 8.16 -1.31 23.95
#